data_AF-A0AAD8BPK4-F1
#
_entry.id   AF-A0AAD8BPK4-F1
#
_cell.length_a   1.000
_cell.length_b   1.000
_cell.length_c   1.000
_cell.angle_alpha   90.00
_cell.angle_beta   90.00
_cell.angle_gamma   90.00
#
_symmetry.space_group_name_H-M   'P 1'
#
loop_
_entity.id
_entity.type
_entity.pdbx_description
1 polymer ?
#
loop_
_entity_poly.entity_id
_entity_poly.type
_entity_poly.pdbx_seq_one_letter_code
_entity_poly.pdbx_strand_id
1 'polypeptide(L)'
;QGQPALCYGASEVILRNALCYGASEVILPNALCYGASEVILPNALCYGASEVILRNALCYGASEVILPNALCYGASEVILPNALCYGTSEVILRNALCYGASEVILPNALCYGASKVILRNALCYGASEVILRNALCYGTSEVILPNATRTLDRSVEPAVCGKERYSMFR
;
A
#
# COMPACT_ATOMS: atom_id res chain seq x y z
N GLN A 1 -4.25 -16.06 -33.04
CA GLN A 1 -3.54 -15.69 -31.80
C GLN A 1 -2.26 -15.00 -32.23
N GLY A 2 -2.09 -13.70 -31.93
CA GLY A 2 -0.87 -12.96 -32.27
C GLY A 2 0.19 -13.24 -31.21
N GLN A 3 1.41 -13.57 -31.63
CA GLN A 3 2.54 -13.70 -30.71
C GLN A 3 2.73 -12.38 -29.95
N PRO A 4 3.04 -12.43 -28.64
CA PRO A 4 3.43 -11.24 -27.92
C PRO A 4 4.68 -10.65 -28.58
N ALA A 5 4.67 -9.34 -28.79
CA ALA A 5 5.82 -8.65 -29.33
C ALA A 5 6.93 -8.57 -28.28
N LEU A 6 8.18 -8.74 -28.69
CA LEU A 6 9.34 -8.65 -27.82
C LEU A 6 10.02 -7.30 -28.04
N CYS A 7 10.27 -6.57 -26.95
CA CYS A 7 10.89 -5.25 -27.00
C CYS A 7 12.07 -5.13 -26.01
N TYR A 8 13.13 -4.41 -26.42
CA TYR A 8 14.33 -4.16 -25.61
C TYR A 8 14.72 -2.68 -25.72
N GLY A 9 14.89 -2.00 -24.59
CA GLY A 9 15.42 -0.62 -24.55
C GLY A 9 14.53 0.40 -25.28
N ALA A 10 13.23 0.14 -25.39
CA ALA A 10 12.32 0.99 -26.13
C ALA A 10 11.99 2.26 -25.34
N SER A 11 12.03 3.42 -25.98
CA SER A 11 11.54 4.66 -25.35
C SER A 11 10.04 4.57 -25.10
N GLU A 12 9.28 4.02 -26.04
CA GLU A 12 7.82 3.92 -25.95
C GLU A 12 7.35 2.61 -26.57
N VAL A 13 6.40 1.95 -25.94
CA VAL A 13 5.80 0.70 -26.42
C VAL A 13 4.28 0.81 -26.42
N ILE A 14 3.69 0.82 -27.63
CA ILE A 14 2.24 0.78 -27.84
C ILE A 14 1.89 -0.40 -28.77
N LEU A 15 1.48 -1.50 -28.16
CA LEU A 15 1.18 -2.81 -28.74
C LEU A 15 0.00 -3.45 -27.98
N ARG A 16 -0.53 -4.56 -28.51
CA ARG A 16 -1.68 -5.22 -27.87
C ARG A 16 -1.25 -6.16 -26.74
N ASN A 17 -0.18 -6.91 -26.99
CA ASN A 17 0.46 -7.83 -26.05
C ASN A 17 1.97 -7.72 -26.26
N ALA A 18 2.74 -7.44 -25.21
CA ALA A 18 4.18 -7.38 -25.32
C ALA A 18 4.89 -7.95 -24.08
N LEU A 19 6.09 -8.45 -24.32
CA LEU A 19 7.12 -8.73 -23.33
C LEU A 19 8.23 -7.69 -23.52
N CYS A 20 8.49 -6.89 -22.50
CA CYS A 20 9.38 -5.74 -22.61
C CYS A 20 10.45 -5.72 -21.52
N TYR A 21 11.68 -5.39 -21.93
CA TYR A 21 12.83 -5.23 -21.06
C TYR A 21 13.41 -3.82 -21.20
N GLY A 22 13.44 -3.06 -20.11
CA GLY A 22 14.06 -1.73 -20.06
C GLY A 22 13.34 -0.69 -20.91
N ALA A 23 12.01 -0.60 -20.83
CA ALA A 23 11.25 0.41 -21.55
C ALA A 23 11.16 1.72 -20.75
N SER A 24 11.15 2.89 -21.38
CA SER A 24 10.85 4.11 -20.62
C SER A 24 9.35 4.19 -20.34
N GLU A 25 8.51 4.05 -21.37
CA GLU A 25 7.06 4.11 -21.23
C GLU A 25 6.38 2.90 -21.88
N VAL A 26 5.39 2.32 -21.19
CA VAL A 26 4.60 1.18 -21.69
C VAL A 26 3.10 1.46 -21.55
N ILE A 27 2.38 1.45 -22.68
CA ILE A 27 0.92 1.64 -22.75
C ILE A 27 0.27 0.56 -23.64
N LEU A 28 -0.26 -0.49 -23.00
CA LEU A 28 -0.76 -1.75 -23.55
C LEU A 28 -1.97 -2.29 -22.76
N PRO A 29 -2.92 -2.99 -23.39
CA PRO A 29 -4.00 -3.64 -22.64
C PRO A 29 -3.54 -4.86 -21.81
N ASN A 30 -2.51 -5.59 -22.25
CA ASN A 30 -1.84 -6.63 -21.46
C ASN A 30 -0.33 -6.60 -21.70
N ALA A 31 0.47 -6.62 -20.63
CA ALA A 31 1.92 -6.62 -20.73
C ALA A 31 2.61 -7.42 -19.63
N LEU A 32 3.78 -7.94 -19.97
CA LEU A 32 4.80 -8.34 -19.00
C LEU A 32 6.01 -7.40 -19.18
N CYS A 33 6.34 -6.64 -18.15
CA CYS A 33 7.42 -5.65 -18.20
C CYS A 33 8.48 -5.93 -17.13
N TYR A 34 9.74 -5.86 -17.54
CA TYR A 34 10.91 -5.94 -16.68
C TYR A 34 11.72 -4.66 -16.81
N GLY A 35 11.73 -3.83 -15.78
CA GLY A 35 12.38 -2.52 -15.81
C GLY A 35 11.61 -1.57 -16.73
N ALA A 36 10.74 -0.76 -16.14
CA ALA A 36 10.09 0.36 -16.82
C ALA A 36 10.26 1.65 -16.03
N SER A 37 10.30 2.81 -16.68
CA SER A 37 10.14 4.06 -15.92
C SER A 37 8.67 4.26 -15.58
N GLU A 38 7.79 4.17 -16.58
CA GLU A 38 6.35 4.38 -16.42
C GLU A 38 5.54 3.26 -17.09
N VAL A 39 4.50 2.79 -16.40
CA VAL A 39 3.63 1.71 -16.87
C VAL A 39 2.16 2.09 -16.67
N ILE A 40 1.41 2.30 -17.76
CA ILE A 40 -0.01 2.71 -17.72
C ILE A 40 -0.92 1.68 -18.42
N LEU A 41 -1.59 0.78 -17.68
CA LEU A 41 -2.26 -0.40 -18.26
C LEU A 41 -3.53 -0.88 -17.51
N PRO A 42 -4.57 -1.41 -18.18
CA PRO A 42 -5.70 -2.01 -17.49
C PRO A 42 -5.37 -3.34 -16.80
N ASN A 43 -4.52 -4.19 -17.39
CA ASN A 43 -4.03 -5.44 -16.79
C ASN A 43 -2.54 -5.62 -17.06
N ALA A 44 -1.73 -5.80 -16.02
CA ALA A 44 -0.30 -6.02 -16.22
C ALA A 44 0.39 -6.77 -15.09
N LEU A 45 1.53 -7.36 -15.46
CA LEU A 45 2.54 -7.85 -14.55
C LEU A 45 3.81 -7.04 -14.76
N CYS A 46 4.24 -6.30 -13.74
CA CYS A 46 5.43 -5.45 -13.80
C CYS A 46 6.45 -5.88 -12.75
N TYR A 47 7.70 -6.00 -13.18
CA TYR A 47 8.87 -6.23 -12.33
C TYR A 47 9.82 -5.03 -12.46
N GLY A 48 9.94 -4.22 -11.42
CA GLY A 48 10.77 -3.02 -11.43
C GLY A 48 10.15 -1.92 -12.28
N ALA A 49 9.47 -0.97 -11.63
CA ALA A 49 9.06 0.28 -12.25
C ALA A 49 9.34 1.48 -11.35
N SER A 50 9.54 2.66 -11.94
CA SER A 50 9.49 3.89 -11.13
C SER A 50 8.04 4.22 -10.81
N GLU A 51 7.19 4.33 -11.81
CA GLU A 51 5.79 4.71 -11.65
C GLU A 51 4.84 3.70 -12.31
N VAL A 52 3.78 3.37 -11.59
CA VAL A 52 2.84 2.31 -11.97
C VAL A 52 1.39 2.78 -11.84
N ILE A 53 0.72 2.94 -12.98
CA ILE A 53 -0.67 3.36 -13.10
C ILE A 53 -1.51 2.27 -13.82
N LEU A 54 -2.03 1.30 -13.07
CA LEU A 54 -2.72 0.09 -13.50
C LEU A 54 -4.13 -0.20 -12.90
N ARG A 55 -5.14 -0.49 -13.71
CA ARG A 55 -6.49 -0.70 -13.14
C ARG A 55 -6.62 -2.00 -12.32
N ASN A 56 -5.98 -3.07 -12.79
CA ASN A 56 -5.81 -4.35 -12.11
C ASN A 56 -4.40 -4.84 -12.36
N ALA A 57 -3.59 -4.97 -11.32
CA ALA A 57 -2.21 -5.38 -11.56
C ALA A 57 -1.54 -6.09 -10.42
N LEU A 58 -0.47 -6.77 -10.83
CA LEU A 58 0.55 -7.31 -9.97
C LEU A 58 1.86 -6.57 -10.24
N CYS A 59 2.38 -5.91 -9.22
CA CYS A 59 3.64 -5.17 -9.30
C CYS A 59 4.63 -5.72 -8.27
N TYR A 60 5.86 -5.97 -8.74
CA TYR A 60 7.00 -6.35 -7.92
C TYR A 60 8.09 -5.29 -8.07
N GLY A 61 8.39 -4.54 -7.01
CA GLY A 61 9.37 -3.46 -7.08
C GLY A 61 8.82 -2.26 -7.81
N ALA A 62 8.26 -1.29 -7.09
CA ALA A 62 7.89 0.01 -7.64
C ALA A 62 8.38 1.15 -6.76
N SER A 63 8.71 2.31 -7.32
CA SER A 63 8.82 3.51 -6.49
C SER A 63 7.42 3.99 -6.10
N GLU A 64 6.51 4.13 -7.06
CA GLU A 64 5.17 4.66 -6.83
C GLU A 64 4.07 3.82 -7.52
N VAL A 65 2.95 3.59 -6.82
CA VAL A 65 1.78 2.87 -7.35
C VAL A 65 0.47 3.61 -6.99
N ILE A 66 -0.40 3.92 -7.97
CA ILE A 66 -1.56 4.85 -7.78
C ILE A 66 -2.88 4.38 -8.44
N LEU A 67 -3.75 3.56 -7.82
CA LEU A 67 -4.76 2.72 -8.51
C LEU A 67 -5.87 2.07 -7.68
N PRO A 68 -7.02 1.70 -8.30
CA PRO A 68 -8.19 1.22 -7.55
C PRO A 68 -8.16 -0.25 -7.11
N ASN A 69 -7.34 -1.12 -7.71
CA ASN A 69 -7.17 -2.53 -7.32
C ASN A 69 -5.78 -3.03 -7.72
N ALA A 70 -4.86 -3.14 -6.77
CA ALA A 70 -3.52 -3.67 -7.06
C ALA A 70 -3.02 -4.62 -5.97
N LEU A 71 -2.19 -5.56 -6.40
CA LEU A 71 -1.33 -6.37 -5.54
C LEU A 71 0.11 -5.89 -5.74
N CYS A 72 0.70 -5.34 -4.69
CA CYS A 72 2.03 -4.72 -4.72
C CYS A 72 2.98 -5.43 -3.76
N TYR A 73 4.16 -5.79 -4.26
CA TYR A 73 5.26 -6.32 -3.47
C TYR A 73 6.45 -5.37 -3.59
N GLY A 74 6.94 -4.82 -2.48
CA GLY A 74 8.15 -4.01 -2.48
C GLY A 74 7.95 -2.66 -3.19
N ALA A 75 7.06 -1.82 -2.68
CA ALA A 75 6.88 -0.47 -3.21
C ALA A 75 7.36 0.61 -2.23
N SER A 76 7.97 1.69 -2.73
CA SER A 76 8.33 2.81 -1.86
C SER A 76 7.07 3.55 -1.39
N GLU A 77 6.19 3.91 -2.31
CA GLU A 77 4.94 4.62 -2.01
C GLU A 77 3.76 3.96 -2.73
N VAL A 78 2.63 3.85 -2.01
CA VAL A 78 1.41 3.24 -2.52
C VAL A 78 0.19 4.06 -2.12
N ILE A 79 -0.55 4.59 -3.10
CA ILE A 79 -1.74 5.45 -2.89
C ILE A 79 -2.97 4.86 -3.57
N LEU A 80 -3.80 4.08 -2.87
CA LEU A 80 -4.83 3.24 -3.51
C LEU A 80 -6.15 3.16 -2.71
N PRO A 81 -7.34 3.14 -3.35
CA PRO A 81 -8.62 2.96 -2.65
C PRO A 81 -9.06 1.50 -2.42
N ASN A 82 -8.41 0.50 -3.02
CA ASN A 82 -8.42 -0.90 -2.55
C ASN A 82 -7.11 -1.58 -2.98
N ALA A 83 -6.41 -2.21 -2.04
CA ALA A 83 -5.15 -2.85 -2.36
C ALA A 83 -4.74 -3.95 -1.39
N LEU A 84 -3.83 -4.79 -1.87
CA LEU A 84 -3.05 -5.69 -1.04
C LEU A 84 -1.57 -5.35 -1.23
N CYS A 85 -0.89 -4.98 -0.15
CA CYS A 85 0.49 -4.52 -0.18
C CYS A 85 1.38 -5.36 0.73
N TYR A 86 2.59 -5.66 0.26
CA TYR A 86 3.61 -6.39 1.01
C TYR A 86 4.94 -5.63 0.95
N GLY A 87 5.52 -5.31 2.11
CA GLY A 87 6.88 -4.75 2.23
C GLY A 87 7.00 -3.38 1.59
N THR A 88 6.18 -2.42 2.02
CA THR A 88 6.09 -1.08 1.42
C THR A 88 6.64 -0.02 2.35
N SER A 89 7.31 1.03 1.86
CA SER A 89 7.83 2.06 2.79
C SER A 89 6.69 2.93 3.31
N GLU A 90 5.92 3.52 2.40
CA GLU A 90 4.81 4.41 2.70
C GLU A 90 3.52 3.93 2.04
N VAL A 91 2.44 3.98 2.79
CA VAL A 91 1.16 3.41 2.39
C VAL A 91 0.03 4.35 2.76
N ILE A 92 -0.67 4.86 1.75
CA ILE A 92 -1.87 5.69 1.90
C ILE A 92 -3.02 4.95 1.24
N LEU A 93 -3.81 4.21 2.03
CA LEU A 93 -4.86 3.36 1.48
C LEU A 93 -6.22 3.63 2.09
N ARG A 94 -7.25 3.59 1.24
CA ARG A 94 -8.64 3.38 1.68
C ARG A 94 -8.94 1.90 1.46
N ASN A 95 -9.65 1.24 2.39
CA ASN A 95 -10.11 -0.15 2.21
C ASN A 95 -9.04 -1.16 1.74
N ALA A 96 -8.00 -1.38 2.53
CA ALA A 96 -6.89 -2.21 2.08
C ALA A 96 -6.31 -3.11 3.16
N LEU A 97 -5.42 -3.99 2.72
CA LEU A 97 -4.66 -4.90 3.56
C LEU A 97 -3.17 -4.69 3.30
N CYS A 98 -2.42 -4.36 4.35
CA CYS A 98 -0.98 -4.09 4.27
C CYS A 98 -0.22 -5.04 5.19
N TYR A 99 0.86 -5.63 4.67
CA TYR A 99 1.79 -6.49 5.39
C TYR A 99 3.20 -5.91 5.33
N GLY A 100 3.71 -5.40 6.44
CA GLY A 100 5.05 -4.85 6.54
C GLY A 100 5.14 -3.49 5.87
N ALA A 101 5.14 -2.42 6.66
CA ALA A 101 5.43 -1.09 6.15
C ALA A 101 6.16 -0.18 7.14
N SER A 102 6.84 0.86 6.66
CA SER A 102 7.44 1.84 7.57
C SER A 102 6.36 2.79 8.07
N GLU A 103 5.59 3.41 7.17
CA GLU A 103 4.51 4.32 7.51
C GLU A 103 3.21 3.94 6.81
N VAL A 104 2.11 4.02 7.55
CA VAL A 104 0.81 3.54 7.10
C VAL A 104 -0.29 4.52 7.52
N ILE A 105 -0.99 5.10 6.55
CA ILE A 105 -2.12 6.01 6.75
C ILE A 105 -3.37 5.36 6.18
N LEU A 106 -4.31 4.99 7.05
CA LEU A 106 -5.41 4.09 6.72
C LEU A 106 -6.77 4.54 7.27
N PRO A 107 -7.67 5.00 6.40
CA PRO A 107 -9.10 4.87 6.60
C PRO A 107 -9.61 3.46 6.22
N ASN A 108 -10.28 2.78 7.16
CA ASN A 108 -10.99 1.51 6.95
C ASN A 108 -10.11 0.35 6.43
N ALA A 109 -9.02 0.00 7.10
CA ALA A 109 -8.09 -1.01 6.57
C ALA A 109 -7.49 -1.90 7.67
N LEU A 110 -6.71 -2.89 7.22
CA LEU A 110 -6.01 -3.86 8.06
C LEU A 110 -4.51 -3.73 7.81
N CYS A 111 -3.72 -3.61 8.88
CA CYS A 111 -2.27 -3.53 8.82
C CYS A 111 -1.62 -4.60 9.71
N TYR A 112 -0.62 -5.29 9.18
CA TYR A 112 0.21 -6.25 9.91
C TYR A 112 1.67 -5.83 9.80
N GLY A 113 2.29 -5.42 10.90
CA GLY A 113 3.70 -5.02 10.93
C GLY A 113 3.90 -3.62 10.35
N ALA A 114 4.05 -2.62 11.20
CA ALA A 114 4.50 -1.31 10.74
C ALA A 114 5.31 -0.52 11.77
N SER A 115 6.17 0.41 11.34
CA SER A 115 6.85 1.30 12.31
C SER A 115 5.88 2.33 12.85
N LYS A 116 5.17 3.05 11.98
CA LYS A 116 4.20 4.09 12.34
C LYS A 116 2.88 3.89 11.61
N VAL A 117 1.78 4.00 12.35
CA VAL A 117 0.45 3.80 11.79
C VAL A 117 -0.51 4.90 12.23
N ILE A 118 -1.18 5.53 11.28
CA ILE A 118 -2.27 6.49 11.51
C ILE A 118 -3.57 5.83 11.05
N LEU A 119 -4.42 5.46 11.99
CA LEU A 119 -5.65 4.71 11.72
C LEU A 119 -6.91 5.54 11.97
N ARG A 120 -7.87 5.36 11.06
CA ARG A 120 -9.27 5.71 11.27
C ARG A 120 -10.16 4.52 10.91
N ASN A 121 -10.97 4.03 11.86
CA ASN A 121 -11.87 2.88 11.64
C ASN A 121 -11.15 1.61 11.12
N ALA A 122 -9.99 1.26 11.69
CA ALA A 122 -9.10 0.25 11.14
C ALA A 122 -8.51 -0.67 12.22
N LEU A 123 -7.87 -1.77 11.82
CA LEU A 123 -7.18 -2.69 12.73
C LEU A 123 -5.68 -2.76 12.39
N CYS A 124 -4.82 -2.79 13.42
CA CYS A 124 -3.39 -3.00 13.26
C CYS A 124 -2.84 -4.09 14.20
N TYR A 125 -1.95 -4.92 13.68
CA TYR A 125 -1.21 -5.94 14.43
C TYR A 125 0.29 -5.69 14.31
N GLY A 126 0.95 -5.43 15.42
CA GLY A 126 2.40 -5.22 15.49
C GLY A 126 2.82 -3.88 14.89
N ALA A 127 2.84 -2.83 15.71
CA ALA A 127 3.43 -1.56 15.30
C ALA A 127 4.24 -0.86 16.39
N SER A 128 5.23 -0.07 16.02
CA SER A 128 6.01 0.68 17.02
C SER A 128 5.19 1.85 17.58
N GLU A 129 4.60 2.67 16.71
CA GLU A 129 3.76 3.82 17.08
C GLU A 129 2.42 3.78 16.36
N VAL A 130 1.32 4.00 17.08
CA VAL A 130 -0.02 4.07 16.48
C VAL A 130 -0.80 5.30 16.94
N ILE A 131 -1.30 6.08 15.99
CA ILE A 131 -2.25 7.16 16.20
C ILE A 131 -3.64 6.65 15.82
N LEU A 132 -4.56 6.56 16.78
CA LEU A 132 -5.86 5.91 16.60
C LEU A 132 -7.02 6.90 16.65
N ARG A 133 -7.97 6.74 15.73
CA ARG A 133 -9.34 7.26 15.87
C ARG A 133 -10.35 6.15 15.52
N ASN A 134 -11.12 5.69 16.51
CA ASN A 134 -12.08 4.58 16.35
C ASN A 134 -11.44 3.30 15.75
N ALA A 135 -10.26 2.91 16.22
CA ALA A 135 -9.48 1.81 15.65
C ALA A 135 -8.94 0.91 16.76
N LEU A 136 -8.59 -0.34 16.42
CA LEU A 136 -8.01 -1.30 17.36
C LEU A 136 -6.57 -1.64 16.96
N CYS A 137 -5.71 -1.84 17.95
CA CYS A 137 -4.35 -2.29 17.72
C CYS A 137 -3.91 -3.37 18.72
N TYR A 138 -3.03 -4.26 18.28
CA TYR A 138 -2.47 -5.34 19.08
C TYR A 138 -0.95 -5.38 18.91
N GLY A 139 -0.21 -5.70 19.98
CA GLY A 139 1.26 -5.81 19.92
C GLY A 139 1.97 -4.51 19.57
N THR A 140 1.40 -3.38 20.00
CA THR A 140 1.94 -2.03 19.76
C THR A 140 2.80 -1.54 20.91
N SER A 141 3.87 -0.81 20.61
CA SER A 141 4.76 -0.24 21.65
C SER A 141 4.28 1.10 22.20
N GLU A 142 3.70 1.96 21.36
CA GLU A 142 3.16 3.27 21.73
C GLU A 142 1.81 3.54 21.05
N VAL A 143 0.87 4.14 21.78
CA VAL A 143 -0.47 4.49 21.30
C VAL A 143 -0.82 5.93 21.66
N ILE A 144 -1.25 6.71 20.65
CA ILE A 144 -1.66 8.12 20.74
C ILE A 144 -3.14 8.26 20.36
N LEU A 145 -3.92 8.94 21.20
CA LEU A 145 -5.37 9.15 21.02
C LEU A 145 -5.70 10.64 20.90
N PRO A 146 -5.81 11.19 19.67
CA PRO A 146 -6.28 12.56 19.48
C PRO A 146 -7.79 12.65 19.80
N ASN A 147 -8.15 13.43 20.83
CA ASN A 147 -9.50 13.70 21.37
C ASN A 147 -10.09 12.71 22.39
N ALA A 148 -9.38 12.41 23.49
CA ALA A 148 -10.00 11.82 24.68
C ALA A 148 -10.86 12.87 25.45
N THR A 149 -12.04 13.21 24.95
CA THR A 149 -13.01 14.00 25.72
C THR A 149 -13.57 13.16 26.86
N ARG A 150 -13.50 13.68 28.09
CA ARG A 150 -14.11 13.11 29.31
C ARG A 150 -15.57 12.73 29.06
N THR A 151 -15.85 11.45 28.85
CA THR A 151 -17.19 10.88 29.01
C THR A 151 -17.09 9.69 29.93
N LEU A 152 -17.71 9.83 31.11
CA LEU A 152 -18.12 8.72 31.96
C LEU A 152 -19.15 7.90 31.17
N ASP A 153 -18.70 7.13 30.20
CA ASP A 153 -19.53 6.16 29.53
C ASP A 153 -18.85 4.80 29.63
N ARG A 154 -19.46 3.90 30.40
CA ARG A 154 -19.01 2.52 30.63
C ARG A 154 -19.12 1.64 29.37
N SER A 155 -19.25 2.24 28.20
CA SER A 155 -19.49 1.58 26.92
C SER A 155 -18.30 1.63 25.95
N VAL A 156 -17.15 2.21 26.36
CA VAL A 156 -15.95 2.27 25.51
C VAL A 156 -14.73 1.66 26.23
N GLU A 157 -14.55 0.35 26.18
CA GLU A 157 -13.25 -0.32 26.36
C GLU A 157 -13.20 -1.61 25.51
N PRO A 158 -12.04 -2.04 24.95
CA PRO A 158 -10.69 -1.69 25.39
C PRO A 158 -9.70 -1.23 24.29
N ALA A 159 -8.72 -0.43 24.70
CA ALA A 159 -7.38 -0.52 24.14
C ALA A 159 -6.73 -1.81 24.67
N VAL A 160 -6.20 -2.70 23.81
CA VAL A 160 -5.38 -3.83 24.28
C VAL A 160 -3.98 -3.73 23.70
N CYS A 161 -3.27 -2.73 24.24
CA CYS A 161 -1.84 -2.54 24.07
C CYS A 161 -1.10 -3.62 24.88
N GLY A 162 -0.43 -4.54 24.19
CA GLY A 162 0.53 -5.45 24.83
C GLY A 162 1.76 -4.66 25.28
N LYS A 163 1.99 -4.60 26.60
CA LYS A 163 3.08 -3.88 27.30
C LYS A 163 3.10 -2.34 27.14
N GLU A 164 2.34 -1.71 28.05
CA GLU A 164 2.68 -0.49 28.81
C GLU A 164 3.42 0.65 28.07
N ARG A 165 2.65 1.59 27.50
CA ARG A 165 2.82 3.06 27.67
C ARG A 165 1.73 3.81 26.91
N TYR A 166 0.82 4.45 27.63
CA TYR A 166 -0.17 5.38 27.07
C TYR A 166 0.36 6.81 27.24
N SER A 167 0.55 7.54 26.14
CA SER A 167 0.89 8.96 26.18
C SER A 167 -0.34 9.78 25.77
N MET A 168 -0.96 10.46 26.75
CA MET A 168 -2.05 11.39 26.50
C MET A 168 -1.46 12.79 26.34
N PHE A 169 -1.40 13.31 25.11
CA PHE A 169 -1.06 14.72 24.88
C PHE A 169 -2.27 15.60 25.21
N ARG A 170 -2.04 16.60 26.07
CA ARG A 170 -3.00 17.65 26.40
C ARG A 170 -3.12 18.68 25.29
#